data_AF-A0A067SFB6-F1
#
_entry.id   AF-A0A067SFB6-F1
#
_cell.length_a   1.000
_cell.length_b   1.000
_cell.length_c   1.000
_cell.angle_alpha   90.00
_cell.angle_beta   90.00
_cell.angle_gamma   90.00
#
_symmetry.space_group_name_H-M   'P 1'
#
loop_
_entity.id
_entity.type
_entity.pdbx_description
1 polymer ?
#
loop_
_entity_poly.entity_id
_entity_poly.type
_entity_poly.pdbx_seq_one_letter_code
_entity_poly.pdbx_strand_id
1 'polypeptide(L)'
;MKAKSTNQIIPLQDIQSTHMDTLHNLSLRFTANDNLPRALDLITEAGAYYEQRAQARNGLYPKFAWILLSQGVLLCAAGRHKEGIEARRKLTDIQERLRAVFPSLAHCVQLKLDREMSRPSWIALVAKLDLHCNHQDLHEG
;
A
#
# COMPACT_ATOMS: atom_id res chain seq x y z
N MET A 1 24.12 -7.67 37.64
CA MET A 1 24.43 -7.38 36.22
C MET A 1 23.68 -6.12 35.81
N LYS A 2 24.37 -5.01 35.53
CA LYS A 2 23.72 -3.78 35.04
C LYS A 2 23.49 -3.93 33.53
N ALA A 3 22.23 -4.02 33.10
CA ALA A 3 21.89 -3.98 31.69
C ALA A 3 22.26 -2.58 31.15
N LYS A 4 23.32 -2.51 30.35
CA LYS A 4 23.61 -1.31 29.55
C LYS A 4 22.50 -1.20 28.51
N SER A 5 21.51 -0.34 28.77
CA SER A 5 20.58 0.10 27.75
C SER A 5 21.39 0.72 26.62
N THR A 6 21.51 -0.02 25.53
CA THR A 6 22.16 0.48 24.32
C THR A 6 21.07 1.27 23.61
N ASN A 7 20.98 2.57 23.89
CA ASN A 7 20.14 3.49 23.11
C ASN A 7 20.70 3.48 21.68
N GLN A 8 20.20 2.55 20.85
CA GLN A 8 20.51 2.52 19.43
C GLN A 8 19.92 3.78 18.81
N ILE A 9 20.80 4.67 18.37
CA ILE A 9 20.40 5.85 17.60
C ILE A 9 19.91 5.32 16.24
N ILE A 10 18.59 5.29 16.07
CA ILE A 10 17.95 4.86 14.83
C ILE A 10 18.27 5.91 13.75
N PRO A 11 18.81 5.53 12.57
CA PRO A 11 19.03 6.46 11.46
C PRO A 11 17.76 7.21 11.08
N LEU A 12 17.87 8.50 10.73
CA LEU A 12 16.71 9.34 10.36
C LEU A 12 15.85 8.73 9.24
N GLN A 13 16.49 8.05 8.27
CA GLN A 13 15.80 7.32 7.21
C GLN A 13 14.89 6.20 7.73
N ASP A 14 15.30 5.52 8.80
CA ASP A 14 14.57 4.40 9.39
C ASP A 14 13.40 4.94 10.22
N ILE A 15 13.58 6.08 10.89
CA ILE A 15 12.50 6.83 11.55
C ILE A 15 11.44 7.25 10.52
N GLN A 16 11.86 7.80 9.38
CA GLN A 16 10.93 8.20 8.32
C GLN A 16 10.18 7.01 7.73
N SER A 17 10.86 5.90 7.44
CA SER A 17 10.18 4.70 6.91
C SER A 17 9.17 4.12 7.90
N THR A 18 9.53 4.11 9.19
CA THR A 18 8.63 3.67 10.27
C THR A 18 7.43 4.60 10.42
N HIS A 19 7.63 5.90 10.29
CA HIS A 19 6.55 6.87 10.31
C HIS A 19 5.58 6.64 9.14
N MET A 20 6.08 6.51 7.91
CA MET A 20 5.26 6.24 6.72
C MET A 20 4.53 4.90 6.81
N ASP A 21 5.16 3.89 7.39
CA ASP A 21 4.53 2.60 7.69
C ASP A 21 3.37 2.74 8.66
N THR A 22 3.53 3.59 9.66
CA THR A 22 2.50 3.91 10.63
C THR A 22 1.35 4.66 9.97
N LEU A 23 1.63 5.63 9.09
CA LEU A 23 0.59 6.34 8.33
C LEU A 23 -0.23 5.39 7.46
N HIS A 24 0.43 4.47 6.75
CA HIS A 24 -0.25 3.43 5.97
C HIS A 24 -1.11 2.51 6.85
N ASN A 25 -0.65 2.12 8.03
CA ASN A 25 -1.46 1.28 8.93
C ASN A 25 -2.65 2.07 9.51
N LEU A 26 -2.44 3.35 9.83
CA LEU A 26 -3.48 4.24 10.31
C LEU A 26 -4.54 4.49 9.23
N SER A 27 -4.16 4.62 7.95
CA SER A 27 -5.14 4.79 6.88
C SER A 27 -6.12 3.63 6.82
N LEU A 28 -5.63 2.38 6.88
CA LEU A 28 -6.49 1.19 6.91
C LEU A 28 -7.44 1.17 8.13
N ARG A 29 -6.97 1.66 9.28
CA ARG A 29 -7.80 1.79 10.50
C ARG A 29 -8.87 2.87 10.35
N PHE A 30 -8.54 4.01 9.75
CA PHE A 30 -9.51 5.07 9.46
C PHE A 30 -10.56 4.59 8.45
N THR A 31 -10.16 3.84 7.42
CA THR A 31 -11.09 3.19 6.48
C THR A 31 -12.04 2.23 7.20
N ALA A 32 -11.52 1.39 8.12
CA ALA A 32 -12.36 0.49 8.90
C ALA A 32 -13.38 1.21 9.79
N ASN A 33 -13.10 2.46 10.17
CA ASN A 33 -13.95 3.33 10.98
C ASN A 33 -14.69 4.40 10.15
N ASP A 34 -14.91 4.14 8.86
CA ASP A 34 -15.72 4.98 7.95
C ASP A 34 -15.20 6.41 7.73
N ASN A 35 -13.91 6.64 7.98
CA ASN A 35 -13.23 7.91 7.68
C ASN A 35 -12.32 7.79 6.45
N LEU A 36 -12.94 7.60 5.29
CA LEU A 36 -12.26 7.48 4.00
C LEU A 36 -11.42 8.72 3.62
N PRO A 37 -11.87 9.97 3.82
CA PRO A 37 -11.08 11.15 3.47
C PRO A 37 -9.74 11.18 4.21
N ARG A 38 -9.75 10.98 5.54
CA ARG A 38 -8.50 10.96 6.32
C ARG A 38 -7.61 9.78 5.94
N ALA A 39 -8.20 8.63 5.65
CA ALA A 39 -7.43 7.48 5.18
C ALA A 39 -6.71 7.78 3.87
N LEU A 40 -7.36 8.45 2.92
CA LEU A 40 -6.79 8.82 1.63
C LEU A 40 -5.65 9.83 1.78
N ASP A 41 -5.75 10.81 2.67
CA ASP A 41 -4.64 11.75 2.94
C ASP A 41 -3.39 11.00 3.40
N LEU A 42 -3.55 10.13 4.40
CA LEU A 42 -2.44 9.40 5.03
C LEU A 42 -1.76 8.42 4.07
N ILE A 43 -2.54 7.69 3.27
CA ILE A 43 -1.98 6.74 2.31
C ILE A 43 -1.34 7.44 1.11
N THR A 44 -1.84 8.61 0.71
CA THR A 44 -1.23 9.43 -0.34
C THR A 44 0.14 9.94 0.10
N GLU A 45 0.26 10.41 1.34
CA GLU A 45 1.54 10.84 1.91
C GLU A 45 2.57 9.70 1.96
N ALA A 46 2.17 8.54 2.49
CA ALA A 46 3.03 7.35 2.50
C ALA A 46 3.39 6.88 1.08
N GLY A 47 2.44 6.93 0.15
CA GLY A 47 2.64 6.58 -1.25
C GLY A 47 3.68 7.45 -1.94
N ALA A 48 3.60 8.77 -1.78
CA ALA A 48 4.56 9.72 -2.35
C ALA A 48 6.00 9.45 -1.86
N TYR A 49 6.15 9.17 -0.56
CA TYR A 49 7.44 8.82 0.02
C TYR A 49 8.02 7.53 -0.58
N TYR A 50 7.21 6.46 -0.63
CA TYR A 50 7.68 5.16 -1.10
C TYR A 50 7.90 5.14 -2.62
N GLU A 51 7.13 5.90 -3.37
CA GLU A 51 7.36 6.11 -4.80
C GLU A 51 8.74 6.69 -5.06
N GLN A 52 9.06 7.83 -4.44
CA GLN A 52 10.34 8.50 -4.64
C GLN A 52 11.51 7.59 -4.29
N ARG A 53 11.41 6.83 -3.19
CA ARG A 53 12.53 6.03 -2.68
C ARG A 53 12.65 4.65 -3.31
N ALA A 54 11.56 4.01 -3.73
CA ALA A 54 11.64 2.71 -4.38
C ALA A 54 12.40 2.77 -5.71
N GLN A 55 12.36 3.91 -6.40
CA GLN A 55 13.16 4.14 -7.61
C GLN A 55 14.66 4.12 -7.34
N ALA A 56 15.12 4.61 -6.19
CA ALA A 56 16.52 4.62 -5.79
C ALA A 56 16.95 3.35 -5.03
N ARG A 57 16.02 2.67 -4.35
CA ARG A 57 16.28 1.50 -3.51
C ARG A 57 15.24 0.42 -3.75
N ASN A 58 15.63 -0.56 -4.56
CA ASN A 58 14.80 -1.70 -4.94
C ASN A 58 14.18 -2.46 -3.75
N GLY A 59 14.87 -2.51 -2.60
CA GLY A 59 14.36 -3.17 -1.39
C GLY A 59 13.04 -2.59 -0.83
N LEU A 60 12.59 -1.43 -1.30
CA LEU A 60 11.36 -0.79 -0.85
C LEU A 60 10.13 -1.15 -1.71
N TYR A 61 10.30 -1.80 -2.86
CA TYR A 61 9.17 -2.21 -3.72
C TYR A 61 8.11 -3.07 -3.03
N PRO A 62 8.45 -4.03 -2.13
CA PRO A 62 7.41 -4.81 -1.45
C PRO A 62 6.45 -3.95 -0.61
N LYS A 63 6.95 -2.91 0.06
CA LYS A 63 6.10 -2.01 0.83
C LYS A 63 5.34 -1.05 -0.10
N PHE A 64 6.01 -0.52 -1.12
CA PHE A 64 5.37 0.38 -2.07
C PHE A 64 4.22 -0.31 -2.83
N ALA A 65 4.43 -1.55 -3.27
CA ALA A 65 3.39 -2.37 -3.91
C ALA A 65 2.16 -2.55 -3.02
N TRP A 66 2.37 -2.78 -1.72
CA TRP A 66 1.28 -2.91 -0.76
C TRP A 66 0.51 -1.59 -0.60
N ILE A 67 1.22 -0.46 -0.55
CA ILE A 67 0.58 0.86 -0.51
C ILE A 67 -0.25 1.13 -1.76
N LEU A 68 0.27 0.83 -2.96
CA LEU A 68 -0.48 1.02 -4.21
C LEU A 68 -1.75 0.17 -4.26
N LEU A 69 -1.69 -1.08 -3.81
CA LEU A 69 -2.86 -1.95 -3.74
C LEU A 69 -3.92 -1.37 -2.78
N SER A 70 -3.50 -1.01 -1.57
CA SER A 70 -4.37 -0.39 -0.57
C SER A 70 -4.96 0.93 -1.07
N GLN A 71 -4.14 1.79 -1.69
CA GLN A 71 -4.57 3.07 -2.24
C GLN A 71 -5.60 2.87 -3.36
N GLY A 72 -5.40 1.90 -4.25
CA GLY A 72 -6.36 1.55 -5.29
C GLY A 72 -7.73 1.16 -4.74
N VAL A 73 -7.75 0.30 -3.72
CA VAL A 73 -8.98 -0.13 -3.03
C VAL A 73 -9.68 1.05 -2.35
N LEU A 74 -8.95 1.87 -1.60
CA LEU A 74 -9.50 3.02 -0.89
C LEU A 74 -10.04 4.08 -1.86
N LEU A 75 -9.37 4.31 -3.00
CA LEU A 75 -9.86 5.22 -4.04
C LEU A 75 -11.15 4.71 -4.67
N CYS A 76 -11.25 3.41 -4.97
CA CYS A 76 -12.49 2.81 -5.45
C CYS A 76 -13.62 2.93 -4.43
N ALA A 77 -13.35 2.68 -3.14
CA ALA A 77 -14.34 2.84 -2.07
C ALA A 77 -14.84 4.30 -1.93
N ALA A 78 -14.01 5.28 -2.30
CA ALA A 78 -14.38 6.69 -2.33
C ALA A 78 -15.04 7.13 -3.66
N GLY A 79 -15.38 6.20 -4.55
CA GLY A 79 -15.95 6.49 -5.88
C GLY A 79 -14.95 7.06 -6.90
N ARG A 80 -13.67 7.15 -6.55
CA ARG A 80 -12.58 7.67 -7.40
C ARG A 80 -11.98 6.56 -8.28
N HIS A 81 -12.82 5.85 -9.01
CA HIS A 81 -12.46 4.62 -9.72
C HIS A 81 -11.32 4.78 -10.72
N LYS A 82 -11.28 5.89 -11.47
CA LYS A 82 -10.20 6.16 -12.45
C LYS A 82 -8.83 6.18 -11.78
N GLU A 83 -8.74 6.81 -10.62
CA GLU A 83 -7.49 6.89 -9.85
C GLU A 83 -7.16 5.55 -9.17
N GLY A 84 -8.17 4.81 -8.74
CA GLY A 84 -7.99 3.45 -8.23
C GLY A 84 -7.42 2.49 -9.27
N ILE A 85 -7.93 2.55 -10.51
CA ILE A 85 -7.40 1.79 -11.66
C ILE A 85 -5.97 2.22 -11.98
N GLU A 86 -5.66 3.52 -11.91
CA GLU A 86 -4.31 4.01 -12.15
C GLU A 86 -3.30 3.46 -11.12
N ALA A 87 -3.68 3.45 -9.83
CA ALA A 87 -2.85 2.85 -8.78
C ALA A 87 -2.61 1.35 -9.03
N ARG A 88 -3.64 0.63 -9.50
CA ARG A 88 -3.52 -0.79 -9.87
C ARG A 88 -2.63 -1.00 -11.09
N ARG A 89 -2.73 -0.16 -12.11
CA ARG A 89 -1.87 -0.20 -13.30
C ARG A 89 -0.41 -0.03 -12.92
N LYS A 90 -0.10 0.99 -12.11
CA LYS A 90 1.25 1.25 -11.60
C LYS A 90 1.83 0.06 -10.83
N LEU A 91 1.01 -0.62 -10.03
CA LEU A 91 1.42 -1.85 -9.34
C LEU A 91 1.79 -2.95 -10.35
N THR A 92 0.95 -3.18 -11.37
CA THR A 92 1.22 -4.17 -12.43
C THR A 92 2.53 -3.84 -13.16
N ASP A 93 2.74 -2.57 -13.55
CA ASP A 93 3.96 -2.13 -14.24
C ASP A 93 5.22 -2.39 -13.41
N ILE A 94 5.14 -2.15 -12.09
CA ILE A 94 6.23 -2.49 -11.16
C ILE A 94 6.48 -3.99 -11.15
N GLN A 95 5.44 -4.81 -11.04
CA GLN A 95 5.59 -6.27 -11.00
C GLN A 95 6.16 -6.82 -12.31
N GLU A 96 5.74 -6.30 -13.46
CA GLU A 96 6.25 -6.71 -14.78
C GLU A 96 7.72 -6.33 -14.95
N ARG A 97 8.07 -5.06 -14.66
CA ARG A 97 9.47 -4.60 -14.73
C ARG A 97 10.36 -5.39 -13.79
N LEU A 98 9.91 -5.63 -12.55
CA LEU A 98 10.67 -6.45 -11.60
C LEU A 98 10.78 -7.89 -12.07
N ARG A 99 9.75 -8.48 -12.67
CA ARG A 99 9.82 -9.85 -13.18
C ARG A 99 10.83 -9.98 -14.31
N ALA A 100 10.96 -8.96 -15.16
CA ALA A 100 11.92 -8.94 -16.25
C ALA A 100 13.37 -8.75 -15.77
N VAL A 101 13.61 -7.87 -14.79
CA VAL A 101 14.97 -7.45 -14.40
C VAL A 101 15.46 -8.10 -13.09
N PHE A 102 14.55 -8.34 -12.14
CA PHE A 102 14.84 -8.84 -10.79
C PHE A 102 13.83 -9.92 -10.33
N PRO A 103 13.82 -11.13 -10.92
CA PRO A 103 12.79 -12.14 -10.65
C PRO A 103 12.61 -12.52 -9.17
N SER A 104 13.71 -12.57 -8.41
CA SER A 104 13.67 -12.85 -6.96
C SER A 104 12.96 -11.73 -6.18
N LEU A 105 13.19 -10.47 -6.54
CA LEU A 105 12.51 -9.33 -5.93
C LEU A 105 11.04 -9.27 -6.34
N ALA A 106 10.71 -9.61 -7.59
CA ALA A 106 9.32 -9.76 -8.03
C ALA A 106 8.58 -10.81 -7.18
N HIS A 107 9.25 -11.94 -6.90
CA HIS A 107 8.72 -12.96 -6.02
C HIS A 107 8.52 -12.46 -4.58
N CYS A 108 9.48 -11.69 -4.03
CA CYS A 108 9.31 -11.06 -2.71
C CYS A 108 8.12 -10.08 -2.65
N VAL A 109 7.90 -9.30 -3.71
CA VAL A 109 6.72 -8.43 -3.84
C VAL A 109 5.44 -9.27 -3.82
N GLN A 110 5.38 -10.34 -4.61
CA GLN A 110 4.22 -11.22 -4.66
C GLN A 110 3.91 -11.84 -3.28
N LEU A 111 4.90 -12.44 -2.63
CA LEU A 111 4.76 -13.01 -1.29
C LEU A 111 4.26 -11.98 -0.27
N LYS A 112 4.75 -10.74 -0.36
CA LYS A 112 4.29 -9.66 0.51
C LYS A 112 2.81 -9.35 0.28
N LEU A 113 2.39 -9.18 -0.98
CA LEU A 113 0.99 -8.93 -1.32
C LEU A 113 0.10 -10.09 -0.87
N ASP A 114 0.48 -11.33 -1.15
CA ASP A 114 -0.28 -12.52 -0.75
C ASP A 114 -0.46 -12.59 0.76
N ARG A 115 0.63 -12.35 1.51
CA ARG A 115 0.59 -12.32 2.98
C ARG A 115 -0.34 -11.24 3.51
N GLU A 116 -0.28 -10.02 2.97
CA GLU A 116 -1.10 -8.91 3.45
C GLU A 116 -2.57 -9.06 3.05
N MET A 117 -2.85 -9.50 1.82
CA MET A 117 -4.21 -9.78 1.34
C MET A 117 -4.88 -10.95 2.10
N SER A 118 -4.09 -11.92 2.54
CA SER A 118 -4.60 -13.05 3.33
C SER A 118 -4.86 -12.71 4.80
N ARG A 119 -4.52 -11.49 5.26
CA ARG A 119 -4.79 -11.11 6.66
C ARG A 119 -6.29 -10.99 6.89
N PRO A 120 -6.84 -11.55 7.99
CA PRO A 120 -8.25 -11.40 8.32
C PRO A 120 -8.71 -9.95 8.40
N SER A 121 -7.84 -9.05 8.87
CA SER A 121 -8.14 -7.61 8.93
C SER A 121 -8.33 -6.99 7.55
N TRP A 122 -7.59 -7.43 6.54
CA TRP A 122 -7.74 -6.95 5.18
C TRP A 122 -9.00 -7.51 4.52
N ILE A 123 -9.23 -8.82 4.66
CA ILE A 123 -10.43 -9.48 4.12
C ILE A 123 -11.70 -8.81 4.69
N ALA A 124 -11.75 -8.59 6.01
CA ALA A 124 -12.86 -7.90 6.65
C ALA A 124 -13.02 -6.45 6.17
N LEU A 125 -11.91 -5.73 5.97
CA LEU A 125 -11.95 -4.37 5.45
C LEU A 125 -12.56 -4.32 4.05
N VAL A 126 -12.06 -5.16 3.13
CA VAL A 126 -12.54 -5.19 1.73
C VAL A 126 -14.01 -5.61 1.67
N ALA A 127 -14.42 -6.60 2.47
CA ALA A 127 -15.82 -7.01 2.55
C ALA A 127 -16.74 -5.88 3.03
N LYS A 128 -16.26 -5.02 3.95
CA LYS A 128 -17.01 -3.85 4.43
C LYS A 128 -17.13 -2.76 3.36
N LEU A 129 -16.08 -2.55 2.56
CA LEU A 129 -16.03 -1.46 1.59
C LEU A 129 -16.96 -1.63 0.39
N ASP A 130 -17.62 -2.79 0.29
CA ASP A 130 -18.65 -3.10 -0.70
C ASP A 130 -18.34 -2.49 -2.07
N LEU A 131 -17.19 -2.90 -2.63
CA LEU A 131 -16.59 -2.35 -3.85
C LEU A 131 -17.42 -2.73 -5.09
N HIS A 132 -18.70 -2.37 -5.13
CA HIS A 132 -19.53 -2.42 -6.32
C HIS A 132 -19.11 -1.27 -7.22
N CYS A 133 -18.11 -1.54 -8.07
CA CYS A 133 -17.85 -0.67 -9.19
C CYS A 133 -18.95 -0.89 -10.23
N ASN A 134 -19.89 0.04 -10.34
CA ASN A 134 -20.93 0.10 -11.39
C ASN A 134 -20.36 0.31 -12.81
N HIS A 135 -19.08 0.01 -13.03
CA HIS A 135 -18.44 0.05 -14.35
C HIS A 135 -18.94 -1.06 -15.29
N GLN A 136 -19.64 -2.09 -14.77
CA GLN A 136 -20.29 -3.11 -15.59
C GLN A 136 -21.57 -2.58 -16.24
N ASP A 137 -22.20 -1.56 -15.64
CA ASP A 137 -23.45 -0.95 -16.14
C ASP A 137 -23.20 0.03 -17.30
N LEU A 138 -21.94 0.36 -17.61
CA LEU A 138 -21.57 1.32 -18.66
C LEU A 138 -21.34 0.66 -20.04
N HIS A 139 -21.57 -0.65 -20.17
CA HIS A 139 -21.46 -1.37 -21.45
C HIS A 139 -22.81 -1.67 -22.13
N GLU A 140 -23.93 -1.18 -21.58
CA GLU A 140 -25.26 -1.30 -22.19
C GLU A 140 -25.79 0.09 -22.57
N GLY A 141 -25.36 0.60 -23.73
CA GLY A 141 -25.83 1.85 -24.33
C GLY A 141 -25.52 1.92 -25.81
#